data_AF-A0A645JBW1-F1
#
_entry.id   AF-A0A645JBW1-F1
#
_cell.length_a   1.000
_cell.length_b   1.000
_cell.length_c   1.000
_cell.angle_alpha   90.00
_cell.angle_beta   90.00
_cell.angle_gamma   90.00
#
_symmetry.space_group_name_H-M   'P 1'
#
loop_
_entity.id
_entity.type
_entity.pdbx_description
1 polymer ?
#
loop_
_entity_poly.entity_id
_entity_poly.type
_entity_poly.pdbx_seq_one_letter_code
_entity_poly.pdbx_strand_id
1 'polypeptide(L)'
;MVVKDMLDYADQALEANGYFPYYLYRQKNMRGNLENTGYAKQDTACRYNIVTMEENQSIIGAGAGSISKLVPPSGQIRRIANAKYPAEYLQGFDKYMEYKNLICGYIR
;
A
#
# COMPACT_ATOMS: atom_id res chain seq x y z
N MET A 1 -0.12 -27.73 14.04
CA MET A 1 -0.99 -27.10 13.03
C MET A 1 -0.08 -26.53 11.96
N VAL A 2 -0.12 -27.10 10.76
CA VAL A 2 0.67 -26.63 9.62
C VAL A 2 0.03 -25.35 9.08
N VAL A 3 0.80 -24.44 8.48
CA VAL A 3 0.27 -23.17 7.91
C VAL A 3 -0.93 -23.41 7.00
N LYS A 4 -0.90 -24.50 6.22
CA LYS A 4 -2.01 -24.92 5.37
C LYS A 4 -3.31 -25.12 6.17
N ASP A 5 -3.26 -25.88 7.27
CA ASP A 5 -4.44 -26.13 8.11
C ASP A 5 -5.04 -24.83 8.68
N MET A 6 -4.18 -23.85 8.98
CA MET A 6 -4.63 -22.54 9.46
C MET A 6 -5.36 -21.74 8.37
N LEU A 7 -4.84 -21.79 7.14
CA LEU A 7 -5.46 -21.13 5.99
C LEU A 7 -6.78 -21.80 5.62
N ASP A 8 -6.81 -23.14 5.54
CA ASP A 8 -8.02 -23.91 5.25
C ASP A 8 -9.14 -23.62 6.28
N TYR A 9 -8.78 -23.50 7.57
CA TYR A 9 -9.71 -23.10 8.62
C TYR A 9 -10.22 -21.65 8.44
N ALA A 10 -9.30 -20.71 8.16
CA ALA A 10 -9.65 -19.30 8.02
C ALA A 10 -10.59 -19.07 6.83
N ASP A 11 -10.33 -19.70 5.69
CA ASP A 11 -11.16 -19.59 4.48
C ASP A 11 -12.59 -20.07 4.75
N GLN A 12 -12.75 -21.27 5.33
CA GLN A 12 -14.07 -21.81 5.67
C GLN A 12 -14.82 -20.94 6.68
N ALA A 13 -14.12 -20.46 7.71
CA ALA A 13 -14.71 -19.64 8.75
C ALA A 13 -15.17 -18.27 8.19
N LEU A 14 -14.37 -17.65 7.33
CA LEU A 14 -14.68 -16.36 6.72
C LEU A 14 -15.87 -16.47 5.75
N GLU A 15 -15.85 -17.47 4.87
CA GLU A 15 -16.93 -17.71 3.91
C GLU A 15 -18.26 -17.99 4.62
N ALA A 16 -18.25 -18.85 5.65
CA ALA A 16 -19.44 -19.15 6.46
C ALA A 16 -20.03 -17.91 7.17
N ASN A 17 -19.22 -16.87 7.37
CA ASN A 17 -19.64 -15.60 7.97
C ASN A 17 -19.92 -14.49 6.92
N GLY A 18 -19.96 -14.84 5.64
CA GLY A 18 -20.29 -13.93 4.54
C GLY A 18 -19.17 -12.96 4.16
N TYR A 19 -17.92 -13.31 4.49
CA TYR A 19 -16.74 -12.57 4.06
C TYR A 19 -16.17 -13.19 2.80
N PHE A 20 -15.90 -12.36 1.80
CA PHE A 20 -15.34 -12.78 0.52
C PHE A 20 -13.97 -12.15 0.31
N PRO A 21 -13.00 -12.90 -0.26
CA PRO A 21 -11.71 -12.34 -0.62
C PRO A 21 -11.91 -11.27 -1.70
N TYR A 22 -11.29 -10.10 -1.54
CA TYR A 22 -11.47 -8.97 -2.47
C TYR A 22 -10.18 -8.25 -2.87
N TYR A 23 -9.07 -8.50 -2.19
CA TYR A 23 -7.76 -8.02 -2.63
C TYR A 23 -6.66 -9.01 -2.26
N LEU A 24 -5.62 -9.01 -3.09
CA LEU A 24 -4.43 -9.83 -2.92
C LEU A 24 -3.21 -8.95 -3.13
N TYR A 25 -2.24 -9.01 -2.21
CA TYR A 25 -0.92 -8.47 -2.48
C TYR A 25 0.19 -9.37 -1.97
N ARG A 26 1.34 -9.24 -2.62
CA ARG A 26 2.55 -9.95 -2.23
C ARG A 26 3.40 -9.07 -1.33
N GLN A 27 3.61 -9.51 -0.08
CA GLN A 27 4.54 -8.84 0.81
C GLN A 27 5.98 -9.24 0.46
N LYS A 28 6.85 -8.24 0.28
CA LYS A 28 8.28 -8.49 0.08
C LYS A 28 8.88 -9.09 1.36
N ASN A 29 9.71 -10.12 1.23
CA ASN A 29 10.40 -10.84 2.31
C ASN A 29 9.52 -11.74 3.22
N MET A 30 8.37 -12.21 2.73
CA MET A 30 7.58 -13.19 3.47
C MET A 30 8.24 -14.59 3.43
N ARG A 31 8.37 -15.25 4.59
CA ARG A 31 8.82 -16.65 4.64
C ARG A 31 7.73 -17.54 4.06
N GLY A 32 8.09 -18.43 3.13
CA GLY A 32 7.15 -19.39 2.52
C GLY A 32 6.32 -18.87 1.36
N ASN A 33 6.57 -17.63 0.89
CA ASN A 33 5.90 -17.03 -0.28
C ASN A 33 4.36 -17.14 -0.21
N LEU A 34 3.81 -16.95 0.98
CA LEU A 34 2.38 -16.94 1.20
C LEU A 34 1.78 -15.62 0.70
N GLU A 35 0.46 -15.60 0.63
CA GLU A 35 -0.33 -14.49 0.13
C GLU A 35 -0.87 -13.63 1.27
N ASN A 36 -1.06 -12.34 1.02
CA ASN A 36 -1.81 -11.47 1.91
C ASN A 36 -3.14 -11.12 1.23
N THR A 37 -4.18 -11.85 1.65
CA THR A 37 -5.54 -11.73 1.14
C THR A 37 -6.38 -10.96 2.13
N GLY A 38 -7.10 -9.94 1.66
CA GLY A 38 -8.12 -9.31 2.48
C GLY A 38 -9.52 -9.77 2.15
N TYR A 39 -10.33 -9.80 3.20
CA TYR A 39 -11.71 -10.23 3.14
C TYR A 39 -12.64 -9.09 3.56
N ALA A 40 -13.80 -9.01 2.94
CA ALA A 40 -14.83 -8.03 3.25
C ALA A 40 -16.21 -8.67 3.08
N LYS A 41 -17.21 -8.13 3.79
CA LYS A 41 -18.60 -8.49 3.50
C LYS A 41 -19.02 -7.89 2.17
N GLN A 42 -20.10 -8.42 1.60
CA GLN A 42 -20.71 -7.89 0.40
C GLN A 42 -20.85 -6.36 0.46
N ASP A 43 -20.45 -5.69 -0.62
CA ASP A 43 -20.49 -4.23 -0.80
C ASP A 43 -19.68 -3.40 0.23
N THR A 44 -18.84 -4.03 1.04
CA THR A 44 -17.95 -3.35 2.02
C THR A 44 -16.47 -3.38 1.65
N ALA A 45 -16.15 -3.84 0.43
CA ALA A 45 -14.79 -3.87 -0.07
C ALA A 45 -14.16 -2.47 -0.08
N CYS A 46 -12.96 -2.35 0.49
CA CYS A 46 -12.23 -1.09 0.52
C CYS A 46 -11.65 -0.78 -0.86
N ARG A 47 -12.31 0.09 -1.63
CA ARG A 47 -11.83 0.54 -2.95
C ARG A 47 -10.42 1.14 -2.89
N TYR A 48 -10.07 1.81 -1.79
CA TYR A 48 -8.74 2.38 -1.60
C TYR A 48 -7.64 1.30 -1.60
N ASN A 49 -7.88 0.13 -0.98
CA ASN A 49 -6.91 -0.97 -0.98
C ASN A 49 -6.63 -1.51 -2.39
N ILE A 50 -7.67 -1.54 -3.24
CA ILE A 50 -7.55 -1.99 -4.63
C ILE A 50 -6.78 -0.94 -5.43
N VAL A 51 -7.26 0.31 -5.41
CA VAL A 51 -6.74 1.39 -6.25
C VAL A 51 -5.30 1.78 -5.87
N THR A 52 -4.94 1.71 -4.60
CA THR A 52 -3.55 2.02 -4.20
C THR A 52 -2.54 1.00 -4.69
N MET A 53 -2.97 -0.26 -4.84
CA MET A 53 -2.16 -1.33 -5.42
C MET A 53 -2.16 -1.27 -6.95
N GLU A 54 -3.26 -0.83 -7.56
CA GLU A 54 -3.26 -0.49 -8.98
C GLU A 54 -2.22 0.61 -9.25
N GLU A 55 -1.27 0.30 -10.12
CA GLU A 55 -0.16 1.17 -10.48
C GLU A 55 -0.61 2.30 -11.45
N ASN A 56 -1.87 2.75 -11.35
CA ASN A 56 -2.52 3.70 -12.25
C ASN A 56 -2.75 5.09 -11.63
N GLN A 57 -2.69 5.23 -10.31
CA GLN A 57 -2.95 6.49 -9.62
C GLN A 57 -1.76 6.95 -8.77
N SER A 58 -1.54 8.27 -8.76
CA SER A 58 -0.58 8.89 -7.86
C SER A 58 -1.10 8.91 -6.43
N ILE A 59 -0.24 8.59 -5.46
CA ILE A 59 -0.51 8.62 -4.02
C ILE A 59 0.44 9.65 -3.41
N ILE A 60 -0.09 10.60 -2.67
CA ILE A 60 0.70 11.62 -1.99
C ILE A 60 0.85 11.24 -0.52
N GLY A 61 2.09 11.02 -0.10
CA GLY A 61 2.45 10.81 1.30
C GLY A 61 2.85 12.12 1.97
N ALA A 62 2.39 12.32 3.21
CA ALA A 62 2.81 13.44 4.05
C ALA A 62 3.34 12.96 5.41
N GLY A 63 4.35 13.67 5.92
CA GLY A 63 4.98 13.39 7.22
C GLY A 63 6.15 12.41 7.15
N ALA A 64 6.75 12.13 8.32
CA ALA A 64 7.84 11.18 8.45
C ALA A 64 7.39 9.76 8.07
N GLY A 65 8.24 9.03 7.35
CA GLY A 65 7.99 7.65 6.89
C GLY A 65 7.02 7.52 5.71
N SER A 66 6.45 8.62 5.22
CA SER A 66 5.55 8.56 4.07
C SER A 66 6.31 8.38 2.76
N ILE A 67 5.69 7.70 1.81
CA ILE A 67 6.18 7.57 0.44
C ILE A 67 5.09 8.09 -0.50
N SER A 68 5.47 9.01 -1.39
CA SER A 68 4.63 9.41 -2.52
C SER A 68 4.91 8.52 -3.72
N LYS A 69 3.87 7.96 -4.34
CA LYS A 69 3.89 7.21 -5.61
C LYS A 69 3.39 8.17 -6.69
N LEU A 70 4.23 8.52 -7.66
CA LEU A 70 3.86 9.38 -8.78
C LEU A 70 3.76 8.53 -10.05
N VAL A 71 2.60 8.55 -10.68
CA VAL A 71 2.31 7.81 -11.91
C VAL A 71 2.23 8.80 -13.08
N PRO A 72 3.31 9.01 -13.85
CA PRO A 72 3.29 9.90 -15.00
C PRO A 72 2.65 9.23 -16.24
N PRO A 73 2.22 10.00 -17.25
CA PRO A 73 1.71 9.46 -18.51
C PRO A 73 2.66 8.50 -19.24
N SER A 74 3.98 8.67 -19.04
CA SER A 74 5.01 7.77 -19.58
C SER A 74 4.99 6.34 -19.00
N GLY A 75 4.21 6.09 -17.94
CA GLY A 75 4.12 4.79 -17.27
C GLY A 75 5.25 4.49 -16.27
N GLN A 76 6.36 5.24 -16.28
CA GLN A 76 7.45 5.02 -15.33
C GLN A 76 7.14 5.61 -13.94
N ILE A 77 6.72 4.75 -13.03
CA ILE A 77 6.38 5.15 -11.65
C ILE A 77 7.61 5.66 -10.91
N ARG A 78 7.49 6.85 -10.32
CA ARG A 78 8.49 7.44 -9.43
C ARG A 78 8.01 7.36 -7.99
N ARG A 79 8.92 7.04 -7.07
CA ARG A 79 8.62 6.98 -5.64
C ARG A 79 9.54 7.95 -4.88
N ILE A 80 8.95 8.79 -4.04
CA ILE A 80 9.67 9.79 -3.25
C ILE A 80 9.42 9.49 -1.78
N ALA A 81 10.47 9.17 -1.04
CA ALA A 81 10.37 8.74 0.35
C ALA A 81 10.85 9.84 1.30
N ASN A 82 10.04 10.13 2.32
CA ASN A 82 10.47 10.91 3.46
C ASN A 82 11.31 10.05 4.41
N ALA A 83 12.17 10.66 5.24
CA ALA A 83 12.90 9.90 6.25
C ALA A 83 11.92 9.18 7.17
N LYS A 84 12.26 7.94 7.51
CA LYS A 84 11.42 7.08 8.36
C LYS A 84 11.31 7.64 9.77
N TYR A 85 12.40 8.17 10.32
CA TYR A 85 12.46 8.62 11.70
C TYR A 85 12.16 10.12 11.80
N PRO A 86 11.35 10.55 12.80
CA PRO A 86 10.98 11.95 12.94
C PRO A 86 12.17 12.93 13.06
N ALA A 87 13.23 12.55 13.79
CA ALA A 87 14.40 13.41 13.95
C ALA A 87 15.09 13.71 12.61
N GLU A 88 15.32 12.68 11.78
CA GLU A 88 15.88 12.82 10.43
C GLU A 88 14.94 13.62 9.51
N TYR A 89 13.62 13.40 9.64
CA TYR A 89 12.62 14.13 8.87
C TYR A 89 12.65 15.63 9.16
N LEU A 90 12.78 16.00 10.44
CA LEU A 90 12.84 17.40 10.86
C LEU A 90 14.16 18.06 10.46
N GLN A 91 15.28 17.34 10.56
CA GLN A 91 16.60 17.85 10.14
C GLN A 91 16.68 18.11 8.63
N GLY A 92 15.93 17.35 7.82
CA GLY A 92 15.94 17.46 6.36
C GLY A 92 14.90 18.44 5.77
N PHE A 93 14.48 19.47 6.50
CA PHE A 93 13.36 20.34 6.09
C PHE A 93 13.45 20.83 4.63
N ASP A 94 14.57 21.42 4.23
CA ASP A 94 14.75 21.99 2.89
C ASP A 94 14.62 20.93 1.79
N LYS A 95 15.24 19.76 1.99
CA LYS A 95 15.12 18.60 1.09
C LYS A 95 13.66 18.17 0.93
N TYR A 96 12.89 18.11 2.02
CA TYR A 96 11.48 17.71 1.93
C TYR A 96 10.59 18.81 1.34
N MET A 97 10.99 20.08 1.44
CA MET A 97 10.33 21.17 0.71
C MET A 97 10.57 21.06 -0.80
N GLU A 98 11.78 20.73 -1.24
CA GLU A 98 12.05 20.43 -2.66
C GLU A 98 11.21 19.26 -3.17
N TYR A 99 11.10 18.18 -2.38
CA TYR A 99 10.26 17.03 -2.73
C TYR A 99 8.79 17.43 -2.90
N LYS A 100 8.25 18.26 -2.01
CA LYS A 100 6.87 18.77 -2.12
C LYS A 100 6.70 19.60 -3.39
N ASN A 101 7.65 20.48 -3.72
CA ASN A 101 7.59 21.28 -4.94
C ASN A 101 7.59 20.39 -6.19
N LEU A 102 8.44 19.36 -6.22
CA LEU A 102 8.45 18.39 -7.31
C LEU A 102 7.12 17.65 -7.42
N ILE A 103 6.57 17.15 -6.32
CA ILE A 103 5.25 16.47 -6.30
C ILE A 103 4.16 17.41 -6.84
N CYS A 104 4.13 18.67 -6.41
CA CYS A 104 3.17 19.67 -6.88
C CYS A 104 3.25 19.89 -8.40
N GLY A 105 4.44 19.81 -9.00
CA GLY A 105 4.61 19.91 -10.45
C GLY A 105 4.10 18.70 -11.25
N TYR A 106 3.88 17.55 -10.61
CA TYR A 106 3.35 16.33 -11.25
C TYR A 106 1.83 16.21 -11.23
N ILE A 107 1.17 16.93 -10.32
CA ILE A 107 -0.27 16.84 -10.08
C ILE A 107 -1.05 18.06 -10.56
N ARG A 108 -0.34 19.06 -11.10
CA ARG A 108 -0.90 20.21 -11.81
C ARG A 108 -0.88 19.93 -13.31
#